data_AF-A0A2W2BFB0-F1
#
_entry.id   AF-A0A2W2BFB0-F1
#
_cell.length_a   1.000
_cell.length_b   1.000
_cell.length_c   1.000
_cell.angle_alpha   90.00
_cell.angle_beta   90.00
_cell.angle_gamma   90.00
#
_symmetry.space_group_name_H-M   'P 1'
#
loop_
_entity.id
_entity.type
_entity.pdbx_description
1 polymer ?
#
loop_
_entity_poly.entity_id
_entity_poly.type
_entity_poly.pdbx_seq_one_letter_code
_entity_poly.pdbx_strand_id
1 'polypeptide(L)'
;MDLAYLREHPSHLPTFLTHQRIRETPVSGGDICAASRLTLDDGSSIFTKTWPEGAGRPAPEGFFATEAAGLRWLRGAGTVAVPEVIVALPELLALEWVEPGEPSPEAAERFGRELAGLHRAGAPAFG
;
A
#
# COMPACT_ATOMS: atom_id res chain seq x y z
N MET A 1 17.74 4.94 -4.66
CA MET A 1 16.58 5.69 -5.17
C MET A 1 15.82 6.24 -3.97
N ASP A 2 15.44 7.53 -4.01
CA ASP A 2 14.66 8.19 -2.95
C ASP A 2 13.15 8.21 -3.28
N LEU A 3 12.33 8.66 -2.33
CA LEU A 3 10.88 8.68 -2.49
C LEU A 3 10.41 9.64 -3.59
N ALA A 4 11.09 10.77 -3.77
CA ALA A 4 10.75 11.75 -4.79
C ALA A 4 10.95 11.17 -6.19
N TYR A 5 12.12 10.57 -6.43
CA TYR A 5 12.43 9.88 -7.67
C TYR A 5 11.41 8.78 -7.97
N LEU A 6 11.04 7.99 -6.94
CA LEU A 6 10.07 6.91 -7.10
C LEU A 6 8.71 7.40 -7.59
N ARG A 7 8.24 8.54 -7.05
CA ARG A 7 6.97 9.14 -7.46
C ARG A 7 6.99 9.60 -8.92
N GLU A 8 8.12 10.11 -9.38
CA GLU A 8 8.32 10.54 -10.77
C GLU A 8 8.53 9.36 -11.73
N HIS A 9 9.13 8.26 -11.25
CA HIS A 9 9.53 7.10 -12.04
C HIS A 9 9.01 5.77 -11.46
N PRO A 10 7.68 5.60 -11.31
CA PRO A 10 7.10 4.43 -10.64
C PRO A 10 7.44 3.11 -11.33
N SER A 11 7.63 3.12 -12.65
CA SER A 11 8.00 1.96 -13.46
C SER A 11 9.40 1.42 -13.18
N HIS A 12 10.27 2.17 -12.50
CA HIS A 12 11.62 1.72 -12.19
C HIS A 12 11.69 0.84 -10.93
N LEU A 13 10.63 0.83 -10.09
CA LEU A 13 10.63 0.08 -8.83
C LEU A 13 10.90 -1.43 -9.01
N PRO A 14 10.27 -2.14 -9.97
CA PRO A 14 10.57 -3.55 -10.21
C PRO A 14 12.05 -3.78 -10.53
N THR A 15 12.67 -2.90 -11.34
CA THR A 15 14.09 -3.02 -11.69
C THR A 15 14.98 -2.94 -10.45
N PHE A 16 14.69 -2.04 -9.51
CA PHE A 16 15.48 -1.94 -8.29
C PHE A 16 15.32 -3.16 -7.37
N LEU A 17 14.13 -3.77 -7.33
CA LEU A 17 13.87 -5.01 -6.59
C LEU A 17 14.61 -6.19 -7.21
N THR A 18 14.50 -6.40 -8.52
CA THR A 18 15.19 -7.50 -9.23
C THR A 18 16.71 -7.46 -9.05
N HIS A 19 17.29 -6.26 -9.03
CA HIS A 19 18.74 -6.09 -8.89
C HIS A 19 19.19 -5.86 -7.43
N GLN A 20 18.30 -6.08 -6.45
CA GLN A 20 18.59 -5.95 -5.01
C GLN A 20 19.26 -4.62 -4.62
N ARG A 21 18.83 -3.53 -5.27
CA ARG A 21 19.38 -2.18 -5.04
C ARG A 21 18.68 -1.43 -3.91
N ILE A 22 17.71 -2.06 -3.26
CA ILE A 22 16.93 -1.51 -2.15
C ILE A 22 16.87 -2.55 -1.05
N ARG A 23 16.95 -2.11 0.20
CA ARG A 23 16.76 -3.00 1.34
C ARG A 23 15.30 -3.42 1.41
N GLU A 24 15.08 -4.73 1.31
CA GLU A 24 13.77 -5.36 1.46
C GLU A 24 13.71 -6.14 2.78
N THR A 25 12.63 -5.96 3.53
CA THR A 25 12.35 -6.73 4.75
C THR A 25 10.95 -7.33 4.64
N PRO A 26 10.79 -8.66 4.62
CA PRO A 26 9.47 -9.29 4.56
C PRO A 26 8.57 -8.84 5.72
N VAL A 27 7.28 -8.65 5.42
CA VAL A 27 6.24 -8.32 6.40
C VAL A 27 5.23 -9.45 6.41
N SER A 28 4.87 -9.91 7.61
CA SER A 28 3.85 -10.97 7.77
C SER A 28 2.44 -10.44 7.48
N GLY A 29 1.50 -11.35 7.22
CA GLY A 29 0.08 -11.01 7.03
C GLY A 29 -0.40 -10.93 5.58
N GLY A 30 0.47 -11.19 4.60
CA GLY A 30 0.05 -11.45 3.22
C GLY A 30 -0.48 -12.88 3.08
N ASP A 31 -1.68 -13.03 2.51
CA ASP A 31 -2.25 -14.34 2.13
C ASP A 31 -2.00 -14.61 0.63
N ILE A 32 -2.50 -13.71 -0.24
CA ILE A 32 -2.42 -13.84 -1.69
C ILE A 32 -1.12 -13.26 -2.27
N CYS A 33 -0.57 -12.21 -1.67
CA CYS A 33 0.59 -11.46 -2.17
C CYS A 33 1.80 -11.62 -1.25
N ALA A 34 2.99 -11.52 -1.83
CA ALA A 34 4.19 -11.28 -1.03
C ALA A 34 4.19 -9.82 -0.55
N ALA A 35 4.46 -9.62 0.73
CA ALA A 35 4.42 -8.31 1.38
C ALA A 35 5.79 -7.97 2.00
N SER A 36 6.26 -6.75 1.78
CA SER A 36 7.56 -6.31 2.28
C SER A 36 7.60 -4.82 2.60
N ARG A 37 8.52 -4.44 3.50
CA ARG A 37 8.97 -3.08 3.74
C ARG A 37 10.20 -2.83 2.86
N LEU A 38 10.16 -1.78 2.06
CA LEU A 38 11.34 -1.28 1.36
C LEU A 38 11.85 -0.03 2.07
N THR A 39 13.16 0.05 2.29
CA THR A 39 13.83 1.26 2.82
C THR A 39 14.61 1.93 1.70
N LEU A 40 14.21 3.16 1.37
CA LEU A 40 14.78 3.97 0.30
C LEU A 40 16.06 4.69 0.75
N ASP A 41 16.80 5.29 -0.19
CA ASP A 41 18.11 5.91 0.08
C ASP A 41 18.02 7.12 1.01
N ASP A 42 16.86 7.81 1.02
CA ASP A 42 16.56 8.93 1.91
C ASP A 42 16.13 8.49 3.33
N GLY A 43 16.14 7.17 3.60
CA GLY A 43 15.70 6.57 4.85
C GLY A 43 14.20 6.40 4.99
N SER A 44 13.40 6.92 4.06
CA SER A 44 11.95 6.68 4.05
C SER A 44 11.64 5.21 3.80
N SER A 45 10.45 4.79 4.24
CA SER A 45 9.98 3.42 4.02
C SER A 45 8.67 3.41 3.26
N ILE A 46 8.49 2.38 2.44
CA ILE A 46 7.25 2.08 1.74
C ILE A 46 6.86 0.63 1.99
N PHE A 47 5.56 0.36 1.96
CA PHE A 47 5.03 -0.99 1.99
C PHE A 47 4.78 -1.47 0.56
N THR A 48 5.24 -2.66 0.21
CA THR A 48 5.03 -3.24 -1.12
C THR A 48 4.27 -4.56 -1.05
N LYS A 49 3.33 -4.71 -2.00
CA LYS A 49 2.72 -5.99 -2.36
C LYS A 49 3.18 -6.37 -3.76
N THR A 50 3.62 -7.60 -3.92
CA THR A 50 3.97 -8.17 -5.22
C THR A 50 3.20 -9.46 -5.45
N TRP A 51 2.90 -9.74 -6.72
CA TRP A 51 2.36 -11.03 -7.10
C TRP A 51 3.43 -12.12 -6.86
N PRO A 52 3.14 -13.22 -6.14
CA PRO A 52 4.17 -14.20 -5.81
C PRO A 52 4.72 -14.88 -7.07
N GLU A 53 6.05 -14.95 -7.19
CA GLU A 53 6.73 -15.61 -8.31
C GLU A 53 6.31 -17.10 -8.46
N GLY A 54 5.97 -17.75 -7.34
CA GLY A 54 5.51 -19.15 -7.28
C GLY A 54 4.01 -19.37 -7.51
N ALA A 55 3.22 -18.33 -7.86
CA ALA A 55 1.76 -18.45 -7.97
C ALA A 55 1.28 -19.35 -9.14
N GLY A 56 2.16 -19.73 -10.06
CA GLY A 56 1.85 -20.61 -11.20
C GLY A 56 0.91 -19.99 -12.25
N ARG A 57 0.59 -18.71 -12.12
CA ARG A 57 -0.23 -17.91 -13.04
C ARG A 57 0.13 -16.43 -12.89
N PRO A 58 -0.09 -15.58 -13.91
CA PRO A 58 0.06 -14.14 -13.76
C PRO A 58 -0.98 -13.55 -12.79
N ALA A 59 -0.71 -12.34 -12.31
CA ALA A 59 -1.71 -11.58 -11.58
C ALA A 59 -2.97 -11.39 -12.45
N PRO A 60 -4.19 -11.52 -11.89
CA PRO A 60 -5.39 -11.18 -12.62
C PRO A 60 -5.35 -9.76 -13.17
N GLU A 61 -5.96 -9.54 -14.34
CA GLU A 61 -6.03 -8.19 -14.92
C GLU A 61 -6.68 -7.21 -13.93
N GLY A 62 -6.04 -6.06 -13.75
CA GLY A 62 -6.55 -5.02 -12.86
C GLY A 62 -6.44 -5.32 -11.35
N PHE A 63 -5.77 -6.40 -10.93
CA PHE A 63 -5.70 -6.81 -9.52
C PHE A 63 -5.22 -5.69 -8.58
N PHE A 64 -4.01 -5.17 -8.80
CA PHE A 64 -3.48 -4.05 -7.99
C PHE A 64 -4.07 -2.69 -8.36
N ALA A 65 -4.53 -2.51 -9.61
CA ALA A 65 -5.19 -1.28 -10.03
C ALA A 65 -6.51 -1.06 -9.28
N THR A 66 -7.26 -2.13 -9.02
CA THR A 66 -8.51 -2.12 -8.25
C THR A 66 -8.24 -1.72 -6.80
N GLU A 67 -7.23 -2.32 -6.15
CA GLU A 67 -6.85 -1.95 -4.79
C GLU A 67 -6.39 -0.47 -4.71
N ALA A 68 -5.55 -0.04 -5.65
CA ALA A 68 -5.11 1.36 -5.73
C ALA A 68 -6.27 2.34 -5.92
N ALA A 69 -7.26 2.01 -6.76
CA ALA A 69 -8.45 2.83 -6.95
C ALA A 69 -9.29 2.92 -5.67
N GLY A 70 -9.50 1.78 -4.98
CA GLY A 70 -10.21 1.72 -3.70
C GLY A 70 -9.53 2.57 -2.62
N LEU A 71 -8.21 2.44 -2.45
CA LEU A 71 -7.44 3.22 -1.47
C LEU A 71 -7.54 4.73 -1.74
N ARG A 72 -7.41 5.16 -3.00
CA ARG A 72 -7.57 6.58 -3.38
C ARG A 72 -8.98 7.09 -3.09
N TRP A 73 -10.01 6.29 -3.40
CA TRP A 73 -11.40 6.63 -3.12
C TRP A 73 -11.67 6.79 -1.62
N LEU A 74 -11.25 5.80 -0.81
CA LEU A 74 -11.40 5.85 0.65
C LEU A 74 -10.64 7.02 1.28
N ARG A 75 -9.41 7.30 0.82
CA ARG A 75 -8.62 8.45 1.29
C ARG A 75 -9.31 9.78 1.01
N GLY A 76 -10.10 9.87 -0.08
CA GLY A 76 -10.88 11.04 -0.43
C GLY A 76 -11.93 11.45 0.61
N ALA A 77 -12.34 10.55 1.52
CA ALA A 77 -13.24 10.88 2.62
C ALA A 77 -12.56 11.80 3.67
N GLY A 78 -11.24 11.74 3.81
CA GLY A 78 -10.47 12.59 4.74
C GLY A 78 -10.80 12.37 6.22
N THR A 79 -11.28 11.18 6.59
CA THR A 79 -11.76 10.87 7.96
C THR A 79 -10.80 9.97 8.73
N VAL A 80 -10.62 8.73 8.31
CA VAL A 80 -9.64 7.78 8.87
C VAL A 80 -8.37 7.79 8.03
N ALA A 81 -7.23 7.55 8.66
CA ALA A 81 -5.97 7.40 7.95
C ALA A 81 -6.04 6.23 6.97
N VAL A 82 -5.89 6.52 5.68
CA VAL A 82 -5.77 5.54 4.58
C VAL A 82 -4.42 5.76 3.90
N PRO A 83 -3.56 4.74 3.77
CA PRO A 83 -2.20 4.91 3.26
C PRO A 83 -2.19 5.44 1.82
N GLU A 84 -1.20 6.24 1.50
CA GLU A 84 -1.07 6.81 0.16
C GLU A 84 -0.67 5.73 -0.85
N VAL A 85 -1.21 5.79 -2.06
CA VAL A 85 -0.71 4.98 -3.18
C VAL A 85 0.46 5.70 -3.83
N ILE A 86 1.66 5.14 -3.70
CA ILE A 86 2.90 5.69 -4.25
C ILE A 86 3.16 5.11 -5.65
N VAL A 87 3.01 3.79 -5.81
CA VAL A 87 3.18 3.09 -7.09
C VAL A 87 2.04 2.11 -7.29
N ALA A 88 1.45 2.07 -8.49
CA ALA A 88 0.49 1.05 -8.90
C ALA A 88 0.86 0.54 -10.29
N LEU A 89 1.22 -0.74 -10.37
CA LEU A 89 1.62 -1.46 -11.58
C LEU A 89 0.85 -2.79 -11.67
N PRO A 90 0.83 -3.47 -12.82
CA PRO A 90 0.07 -4.73 -12.98
C PRO A 90 0.44 -5.84 -12.00
N GLU A 91 1.69 -5.91 -11.55
CA GLU A 91 2.20 -6.97 -10.65
C GLU A 91 2.73 -6.44 -9.30
N LEU A 92 2.58 -5.13 -9.04
CA LEU A 92 3.11 -4.49 -7.85
C LEU A 92 2.26 -3.30 -7.39
N LEU A 93 2.04 -3.20 -6.09
CA LEU A 93 1.48 -2.02 -5.41
C LEU A 93 2.45 -1.56 -4.33
N ALA A 94 2.82 -0.27 -4.34
CA ALA A 94 3.58 0.36 -3.26
C ALA A 94 2.76 1.45 -2.57
N LEU A 95 2.72 1.38 -1.25
CA LEU A 95 1.95 2.26 -0.38
C LEU A 95 2.85 2.96 0.64
N GLU A 96 2.33 4.05 1.19
CA GLU A 96 2.87 4.69 2.40
C GLU A 96 3.12 3.64 3.51
N TRP A 97 4.31 3.66 4.10
CA TRP A 97 4.59 2.87 5.29
C TRP A 97 3.91 3.50 6.50
N VAL A 98 3.05 2.74 7.17
CA VAL A 98 2.43 3.15 8.43
C VAL A 98 3.23 2.52 9.56
N GLU A 99 3.84 3.35 10.41
CA GLU A 99 4.57 2.84 11.57
C GLU A 99 3.61 2.18 12.57
N PRO A 100 3.87 0.92 12.98
CA PRO A 100 3.03 0.26 13.98
C PRO A 100 3.02 1.02 15.30
N GLY A 101 1.83 1.20 15.86
CA GLY A 101 1.63 1.79 17.19
C GLY A 101 1.15 0.74 18.20
N GLU A 102 1.33 1.02 19.49
CA GLU A 102 0.75 0.18 20.55
C GLU A 102 -0.77 0.34 20.59
N PRO A 103 -1.54 -0.77 20.67
CA PRO A 103 -2.98 -0.70 20.82
C PRO A 103 -3.34 -0.13 22.20
N SER A 104 -4.21 0.88 22.22
CA SER A 104 -4.77 1.46 23.45
C SER A 104 -6.29 1.68 23.31
N PRO A 105 -7.04 1.74 24.43
CA PRO A 105 -8.46 2.09 24.40
C PRO A 105 -8.73 3.42 23.68
N GLU A 106 -7.90 4.44 23.91
CA GLU A 106 -8.02 5.76 23.29
C GLU A 106 -7.78 5.71 21.78
N ALA A 107 -6.81 4.89 21.33
CA ALA A 107 -6.55 4.65 19.92
C ALA A 107 -7.72 3.93 19.25
N ALA A 108 -8.30 2.92 19.91
CA ALA A 108 -9.46 2.18 19.41
C ALA A 108 -10.69 3.08 19.30
N GLU A 109 -10.96 3.91 20.30
CA GLU A 109 -12.06 4.87 20.28
C GLU A 109 -11.92 5.91 19.16
N ARG A 110 -10.72 6.47 18.99
CA ARG A 110 -10.41 7.41 17.90
C ARG A 110 -10.65 6.73 16.54
N PHE A 111 -10.08 5.55 16.35
CA PHE A 111 -10.26 4.76 15.13
C PHE A 111 -11.75 4.49 14.84
N GLY A 112 -12.53 4.12 15.85
CA GLY A 112 -13.97 3.89 15.69
C GLY A 112 -14.74 5.14 15.23
N ARG A 113 -14.42 6.31 15.79
CA ARG A 113 -15.04 7.60 15.37
C ARG A 113 -14.67 7.97 13.94
N GLU A 114 -13.40 7.83 13.58
CA GLU A 114 -12.89 8.11 12.24
C GLU A 114 -13.44 7.14 11.18
N LEU A 115 -13.48 5.84 11.49
CA LEU A 115 -14.07 4.81 10.64
C LEU A 115 -15.57 5.01 10.43
N ALA A 116 -16.31 5.41 11.47
CA ALA A 116 -17.70 5.81 11.31
C ALA A 116 -17.85 7.06 10.42
N GLY A 117 -16.88 7.97 10.45
CA GLY A 117 -16.77 9.07 9.50
C GLY A 117 -16.61 8.59 8.06
N LEU A 118 -15.70 7.63 7.82
CA LEU A 118 -15.49 7.03 6.50
C LEU A 118 -16.79 6.41 5.96
N HIS A 119 -17.50 5.61 6.76
CA HIS A 119 -18.77 5.02 6.34
C HIS A 119 -19.85 6.06 6.01
N ARG A 120 -19.89 7.18 6.74
CA ARG A 120 -20.85 8.26 6.49
C ARG A 120 -20.54 9.09 5.24
N ALA A 121 -19.33 9.04 4.69
CA ALA A 121 -19.02 9.67 3.41
C ALA A 121 -19.88 9.11 2.26
N GLY A 122 -20.32 7.86 2.41
CA GLY A 122 -21.30 7.23 1.52
C GLY A 122 -20.75 6.92 0.13
N ALA A 123 -21.62 6.35 -0.70
CA ALA A 123 -21.37 6.05 -2.11
C ALA A 123 -22.70 6.17 -2.88
N PRO A 124 -22.68 6.56 -4.16
CA PRO A 124 -23.89 6.62 -4.98
C PRO A 124 -24.50 5.24 -5.26
N ALA A 125 -23.71 4.17 -5.12
CA ALA A 125 -24.14 2.78 -5.27
C ALA A 125 -23.34 1.87 -4.34
N PHE A 126 -23.88 0.69 -4.06
CA PHE A 126 -23.14 -0.40 -3.45
C PHE A 126 -22.26 -1.09 -4.50
N GLY A 127 -21.13 -1.66 -4.07
CA GLY A 127 -20.23 -2.45 -4.91
C GLY A 127 -20.73 -3.87 -5.14
#